data_AF-A0A0D7QMJ4-F1
#
_entry.id   AF-A0A0D7QMJ4-F1
#
_cell.length_a   1.000
_cell.length_b   1.000
_cell.length_c   1.000
_cell.angle_alpha   90.00
_cell.angle_beta   90.00
_cell.angle_gamma   90.00
#
_symmetry.space_group_name_H-M   'P 1'
#
loop_
_entity.id
_entity.type
_entity.pdbx_description
1 polymer ?
#
loop_
_entity_poly.entity_id
_entity_poly.type
_entity_poly.pdbx_seq_one_letter_code
_entity_poly.pdbx_strand_id
1 'polypeptide(L)' 'MIHKGIEFSVTQVAVGVWKWRFQIGERDFTGKTEAKLNLLAIRRVQLRIDRELKKIQQDQAR' A
#
# COMPACT_ATOMS: atom_id res chain seq x y z
N MET A 1 5.43 4.03 8.14
CA MET A 1 6.02 2.67 8.10
C MET A 1 6.79 2.53 6.79
N ILE A 2 7.82 1.68 6.72
CA ILE A 2 8.65 1.54 5.51
C ILE A 2 8.58 0.10 5.01
N HIS A 3 8.34 -0.09 3.71
CA HIS A 3 8.38 -1.39 3.03
C HIS A 3 9.12 -1.24 1.69
N LYS A 4 10.24 -1.96 1.51
CA LYS A 4 11.10 -1.86 0.30
C LYS A 4 11.49 -0.42 -0.07
N GLY A 5 11.83 0.38 0.93
CA GLY A 5 12.20 1.80 0.75
C GLY A 5 11.02 2.73 0.47
N ILE A 6 9.78 2.22 0.42
CA ILE A 6 8.58 3.03 0.24
C ILE A 6 7.96 3.34 1.59
N GLU A 7 7.79 4.62 1.86
CA GLU A 7 7.01 5.06 3.00
C GLU A 7 5.52 4.89 2.73
N PHE A 8 4.82 4.31 3.71
CA PHE A 8 3.39 4.13 3.67
C PHE A 8 2.75 4.39 5.03
N SER A 9 1.49 4.80 4.99
CA SER A 9 0.63 4.95 6.16
C SER A 9 -0.64 4.11 6.02
N VAL A 10 -1.12 3.65 7.17
CA VAL A 10 -2.37 2.89 7.31
C VAL A 10 -3.06 3.43 8.56
N THR A 11 -4.27 3.97 8.40
CA THR A 11 -5.02 4.63 9.47
C THR A 11 -6.42 4.05 9.53
N GLN A 12 -6.83 3.58 10.71
CA GLN A 12 -8.20 3.11 10.91
C GLN A 12 -9.17 4.29 10.83
N VAL A 13 -10.20 4.18 10.01
CA VAL A 13 -11.23 5.23 9.85
C VAL A 13 -12.62 4.79 10.31
N ALA A 14 -12.84 3.49 10.45
CA ALA A 14 -14.00 2.91 11.10
C ALA A 14 -13.62 1.51 11.62
N VAL A 15 -14.49 0.89 12.43
CA VAL A 15 -14.28 -0.49 12.87
C VAL A 15 -14.13 -1.40 11.66
N GLY A 16 -12.98 -2.05 11.54
CA GLY A 16 -12.67 -2.92 10.40
C GLY A 16 -12.30 -2.20 9.10
N VAL A 17 -12.27 -0.87 9.02
CA VAL A 17 -11.96 -0.12 7.77
C VAL A 17 -10.73 0.76 7.95
N TRP A 18 -9.79 0.64 7.01
CA TRP A 18 -8.50 1.32 7.06
C TRP A 18 -8.27 2.12 5.78
N LYS A 19 -7.96 3.42 5.90
CA LYS A 19 -7.40 4.21 4.80
C LYS A 19 -5.90 3.96 4.74
N TRP A 20 -5.34 3.97 3.53
CA TRP A 20 -3.91 3.85 3.33
C TRP A 20 -3.43 4.78 2.22
N ARG A 21 -2.15 5.15 2.30
CA ARG A 21 -1.44 5.86 1.22
C ARG A 21 0.03 5.47 1.18
N PHE A 22 0.61 5.51 -0.01
CA PHE A 22 2.04 5.38 -0.27
C PHE A 22 2.41 6.10 -1.57
N GLN A 23 3.69 6.38 -1.76
CA GLN A 23 4.20 7.08 -2.95
C GLN A 23 5.33 6.26 -3.58
N ILE A 24 5.35 6.19 -4.91
CA ILE A 24 6.45 5.59 -5.69
C ILE A 24 6.86 6.57 -6.77
N GLY A 25 8.05 7.16 -6.63
CA GLY A 25 8.48 8.28 -7.49
C GLY A 25 7.51 9.45 -7.35
N GLU A 26 6.92 9.89 -8.47
CA GLU A 26 5.93 10.98 -8.52
C GLU A 26 4.48 10.48 -8.43
N ARG A 27 4.27 9.17 -8.28
CA ARG A 27 2.92 8.58 -8.26
C ARG A 27 2.45 8.35 -6.84
N ASP A 28 1.34 8.99 -6.49
CA ASP A 28 0.63 8.78 -5.23
C ASP A 28 -0.42 7.67 -5.36
N PHE A 29 -0.38 6.72 -4.44
CA PHE A 29 -1.35 5.65 -4.34
C PHE A 29 -2.10 5.78 -3.03
N THR A 30 -3.43 5.81 -3.12
CA THR A 30 -4.30 5.88 -1.94
C THR A 30 -5.46 4.89 -2.06
N GLY A 31 -6.07 4.55 -0.92
CA GLY A 31 -7.27 3.73 -0.94
C GLY A 31 -7.76 3.33 0.44
N LYS A 32 -8.65 2.35 0.46
CA LYS A 32 -9.19 1.73 1.67
C LYS A 32 -9.01 0.22 1.63
N THR A 33 -9.04 -0.42 2.79
CA THR A 33 -9.15 -1.88 2.92
C THR A 33 -9.95 -2.24 4.16
N GLU A 34 -10.68 -3.35 4.08
CA GLU A 34 -11.46 -3.88 5.21
C GLU A 34 -10.73 -5.02 5.90
N ALA A 35 -10.28 -4.83 7.13
CA ALA A 35 -9.59 -5.85 7.90
C ALA A 35 -9.93 -5.70 9.38
N LYS A 36 -10.32 -6.81 10.03
CA LYS A 36 -10.58 -6.85 11.48
C LYS A 36 -9.32 -6.62 12.30
N LEU A 37 -8.15 -7.01 11.78
CA LEU A 37 -6.86 -6.91 12.45
C LEU A 37 -5.98 -5.85 11.79
N ASN A 38 -5.31 -5.03 12.61
CA ASN A 38 -4.35 -4.02 12.13
C ASN A 38 -3.25 -4.66 11.26
N LEU A 39 -2.65 -5.76 11.73
CA LEU A 39 -1.60 -6.46 10.99
C LEU A 39 -2.05 -6.92 9.59
N LEU A 40 -3.32 -7.31 9.45
CA LEU A 40 -3.88 -7.71 8.15
C LEU A 40 -4.06 -6.49 7.22
N ALA A 41 -4.46 -5.33 7.75
CA ALA A 41 -4.52 -4.09 6.98
C ALA A 41 -3.13 -3.71 6.46
N ILE A 42 -2.11 -3.74 7.32
CA ILE A 42 -0.71 -3.48 6.96
C ILE A 42 -0.25 -4.46 5.86
N ARG A 43 -0.49 -5.77 6.04
CA ARG A 43 -0.07 -6.80 5.08
C ARG A 43 -0.69 -6.59 3.70
N ARG A 44 -1.96 -6.17 3.63
CA ARG A 44 -2.62 -5.87 2.35
C ARG A 44 -2.00 -4.67 1.63
N VAL A 45 -1.58 -3.65 2.37
CA VAL A 45 -0.90 -2.48 1.79
C VAL A 45 0.49 -2.86 1.28
N GLN A 46 1.26 -3.66 2.03
CA GLN A 46 2.54 -4.22 1.58
C GLN A 46 2.39 -5.02 0.27
N LEU A 47 1.39 -5.90 0.19
CA LEU A 47 1.09 -6.66 -1.03
C LEU A 47 0.70 -5.75 -2.21
N ARG A 48 0.08 -4.60 -1.94
CA ARG A 48 -0.28 -3.63 -2.98
C ARG A 48 0.94 -2.87 -3.48
N ILE A 49 1.85 -2.48 -2.59
CA ILE A 49 3.17 -1.93 -2.94
C ILE A 49 3.94 -2.91 -3.83
N ASP A 50 4.00 -4.19 -3.44
CA ASP A 50 4.68 -5.22 -4.23
C ASP A 50 4.11 -5.35 -5.66
N ARG A 51 2.79 -5.24 -5.81
CA ARG A 51 2.13 -5.28 -7.13
C ARG A 51 2.46 -4.07 -7.99
N GLU A 52 2.45 -2.86 -7.41
CA GLU A 52 2.76 -1.65 -8.18
C GLU A 52 4.25 -1.60 -8.58
N LEU A 53 5.16 -2.05 -7.70
CA LEU A 53 6.57 -2.23 -8.05
C LEU A 53 6.74 -3.21 -9.22
N LYS A 54 6.04 -4.35 -9.21
CA LYS A 54 6.10 -5.32 -10.30
C LYS A 54 5.59 -4.73 -11.63
N LYS A 55 4.51 -3.95 -11.60
CA LYS A 55 3.99 -3.28 -12.81
C LYS A 55 5.01 -2.29 -13.38
N ILE A 56 5.61 -1.46 -12.53
CA ILE A 56 6.62 -0.48 -12.95
C ILE A 56 7.82 -1.20 -13.60
N GLN A 57 8.28 -2.31 -13.00
CA GLN A 57 9.34 -3.11 -13.59
C GLN A 57 8.97 -3.69 -14.96
N GLN A 58 7.72 -4.13 -15.14
CA GLN A 58 7.23 -4.62 -16.42
C GLN A 58 7.10 -3.51 -17.47
N ASP A 59 6.62 -2.34 -17.07
CA ASP A 59 6.50 -1.17 -17.96
C ASP A 59 7.87 -0.67 -18.44
N GLN A 60 8.91 -0.76 -17.60
CA GLN A 60 10.29 -0.38 -17.97
C GLN A 60 10.99 -1.39 -18.89
N ALA A 61 10.57 -2.65 -18.85
CA ALA A 61 11.14 -3.72 -19.66
C ALA A 61 10.55 -3.79 -21.08
N ARG A 62 9.56 -2.95 -21.38
CA ARG A 62 8.85 -2.88 -22.65
C ARG A 62 9.30 -1.68 -23.48
#